data_AF-U9VQ69-F1
#
_entry.id   AF-U9VQ69-F1
#
_cell.length_a   1.000
_cell.length_b   1.000
_cell.length_c   1.000
_cell.angle_alpha   90.00
_cell.angle_beta   90.00
_cell.angle_gamma   90.00
#
_symmetry.space_group_name_H-M   'P 1'
#
loop_
_entity.id
_entity.type
_entity.pdbx_description
1 polymer ?
#
loop_
_entity_poly.entity_id
_entity_poly.type
_entity_poly.pdbx_seq_one_letter_code
_entity_poly.pdbx_strand_id
1 'polypeptide(L)' 'MTGLHNNALDRSTSLTTEFVLMTIELQADGIALRNHIETQLRFYGEPLRWAITSVDGTMAQVEAVVTVGDLTQL' A
#
# COMPACT_ATOMS: atom_id res chain seq x y z
N MET A 1 -5.02 -1.15 -49.73
CA MET A 1 -5.05 -0.35 -48.47
C MET A 1 -6.26 -0.79 -47.68
N THR A 2 -6.16 -1.92 -46.98
CA THR A 2 -7.22 -2.45 -46.12
C THR A 2 -6.76 -2.25 -44.69
N GLY A 3 -7.53 -1.46 -43.95
CA GLY A 3 -7.25 -1.12 -42.57
C GLY A 3 -7.37 -2.34 -41.67
N LEU A 4 -6.31 -2.60 -40.93
CA LEU A 4 -6.30 -3.39 -39.71
C LEU A 4 -5.54 -2.57 -38.67
N HIS A 5 -6.18 -1.56 -38.10
CA HIS A 5 -5.71 -1.02 -36.83
C HIS A 5 -6.39 -1.85 -35.74
N ASN A 6 -5.73 -2.95 -35.41
CA ASN A 6 -6.06 -3.75 -34.24
C ASN A 6 -6.00 -2.83 -33.01
N ASN A 7 -7.17 -2.48 -32.49
CA ASN A 7 -7.29 -1.90 -31.16
C ASN A 7 -7.06 -3.04 -30.15
N ALA A 8 -5.80 -3.42 -30.00
CA ALA A 8 -5.37 -4.16 -28.83
C ALA A 8 -5.49 -3.18 -27.67
N LEU A 9 -6.55 -3.33 -26.89
CA LEU A 9 -6.68 -2.76 -25.56
C LEU A 9 -5.32 -2.97 -24.87
N ASP A 10 -4.66 -1.86 -24.57
CA ASP A 10 -3.44 -1.84 -23.77
C ASP A 10 -3.71 -2.59 -22.48
N ARG A 11 -3.21 -3.82 -22.38
CA ARG A 11 -3.30 -4.69 -21.20
C ARG A 11 -2.30 -4.22 -20.15
N SER A 12 -2.33 -2.93 -19.83
CA SER A 12 -1.44 -2.32 -18.88
C SER A 12 -1.87 -2.71 -17.47
N THR A 13 -1.06 -3.55 -16.84
CA THR A 13 -1.03 -3.64 -15.37
C THR A 13 -0.85 -2.22 -14.83
N SER A 14 -1.86 -1.70 -14.13
CA SER A 14 -1.76 -0.38 -13.51
C SER A 14 -1.16 -0.55 -12.12
N LEU A 15 0.04 0.00 -11.91
CA LEU A 15 0.64 0.11 -10.59
C LEU A 15 0.50 1.56 -10.14
N THR A 16 -0.31 1.77 -9.10
CA THR A 16 -0.48 3.09 -8.49
C THR A 16 0.24 3.15 -7.15
N THR A 17 0.55 4.36 -6.73
CA THR A 17 1.10 4.64 -5.41
C THR A 17 0.07 5.44 -4.63
N GLU A 18 -0.26 4.99 -3.43
CA GLU A 18 -1.27 5.60 -2.57
C GLU A 18 -0.67 5.99 -1.23
N PHE A 19 -1.26 7.01 -0.60
CA PHE A 19 -0.87 7.48 0.72
C PHE A 19 -1.91 7.05 1.76
N VAL A 20 -1.44 6.43 2.84
CA VAL A 20 -2.27 5.85 3.90
C VAL A 20 -1.95 6.54 5.21
N LEU A 21 -3.00 7.00 5.90
CA LEU A 21 -2.96 7.44 7.28
C LEU A 21 -3.65 6.38 8.13
N MET A 22 -2.96 5.85 9.14
CA MET A 22 -3.56 4.88 10.05
C MET A 22 -3.13 5.12 11.50
N THR A 23 -4.02 4.78 12.42
CA THR A 23 -3.71 4.71 13.85
C THR A 23 -3.62 3.24 14.26
N ILE A 24 -2.56 2.86 14.96
CA ILE A 24 -2.35 1.49 15.44
C ILE A 24 -1.99 1.44 16.91
N GLU A 25 -2.18 0.29 17.55
CA GLU A 25 -1.73 0.05 18.91
C GLU A 25 -0.23 -0.31 18.95
N LEU A 26 0.49 0.28 19.90
CA LEU A 26 1.89 -0.04 20.18
C LEU A 26 2.02 -1.51 20.61
N GLN A 27 3.13 -2.12 20.19
CA GLN A 27 3.46 -3.50 20.54
C GLN A 27 4.61 -3.53 21.56
N ALA A 28 4.76 -4.67 22.23
CA ALA A 28 5.71 -4.83 23.34
C ALA A 28 7.18 -4.59 22.96
N ASP A 29 7.55 -4.83 21.70
CA ASP A 29 8.89 -4.56 21.18
C ASP A 29 8.86 -3.99 19.75
N GLY A 30 9.99 -3.44 19.33
CA GLY A 30 10.10 -2.75 18.04
C GLY A 30 9.99 -3.65 16.81
N ILE A 31 10.31 -4.95 16.91
CA ILE A 31 10.15 -5.89 15.79
C ILE A 31 8.68 -6.26 15.67
N ALA A 32 8.02 -6.56 16.79
CA ALA A 32 6.58 -6.82 16.83
C ALA A 32 5.79 -5.61 16.29
N LEU A 33 6.16 -4.39 16.69
CA LEU A 33 5.53 -3.16 16.20
C LEU A 33 5.69 -2.98 14.69
N ARG A 34 6.91 -3.15 14.17
CA ARG A 34 7.19 -3.09 12.73
C ARG A 34 6.34 -4.08 11.96
N ASN A 35 6.35 -5.35 12.38
CA ASN A 35 5.60 -6.40 11.70
C ASN A 35 4.10 -6.14 11.76
N HIS A 36 3.60 -5.62 12.88
CA HIS A 36 2.21 -5.22 13.03
C HIS A 36 1.84 -4.10 12.05
N ILE A 37 2.66 -3.04 11.97
CA ILE A 37 2.49 -1.93 11.01
C ILE A 37 2.41 -2.44 9.58
N GLU A 38 3.41 -3.21 9.15
CA GLU A 38 3.48 -3.71 7.76
C GLU A 38 2.34 -4.66 7.43
N THR A 39 1.89 -5.47 8.41
CA THR A 39 0.71 -6.33 8.24
C THR A 39 -0.55 -5.50 8.02
N GLN A 40 -0.74 -4.42 8.79
CA GLN A 40 -1.89 -3.54 8.62
C GLN A 40 -1.84 -2.77 7.28
N LEU A 41 -0.66 -2.30 6.87
CA LEU A 41 -0.50 -1.58 5.60
C LEU A 41 -0.82 -2.45 4.38
N ARG A 42 -0.56 -3.76 4.44
CA ARG A 42 -0.89 -4.72 3.36
C ARG A 42 -2.38 -4.84 3.05
N PHE A 43 -3.28 -4.40 3.95
CA PHE A 43 -4.70 -4.29 3.62
C PHE A 43 -5.00 -3.16 2.63
N TYR A 44 -4.11 -2.18 2.51
CA TYR A 44 -4.20 -1.06 1.58
C TYR A 44 -3.32 -1.26 0.35
N GLY A 45 -2.16 -1.89 0.50
CA GLY A 45 -1.25 -2.21 -0.59
C GLY A 45 0.13 -2.63 -0.08
N GLU A 46 1.04 -2.94 -0.99
CA GLU A 46 2.41 -3.31 -0.63
C GLU A 46 3.17 -2.09 -0.07
N PRO A 47 3.64 -2.12 1.20
CA PRO A 47 4.27 -0.95 1.81
C PRO A 47 5.64 -0.67 1.20
N LEU A 48 5.85 0.57 0.73
CA LEU A 48 7.15 1.04 0.25
C LEU A 48 7.94 1.77 1.33
N ARG A 49 7.27 2.66 2.05
CA ARG A 49 7.83 3.46 3.13
C ARG A 49 6.73 3.85 4.11
N TRP A 50 7.06 3.89 5.38
CA TRP A 50 6.18 4.42 6.41
C TRP A 50 6.99 5.08 7.51
N ALA A 51 6.33 5.91 8.32
CA ALA A 51 6.89 6.50 9.53
C ALA A 51 5.80 6.65 10.60
N ILE A 52 6.18 6.46 11.87
CA ILE A 52 5.35 6.90 13.00
C ILE A 52 5.52 8.41 13.13
N THR A 53 4.44 9.17 13.05
CA THR A 53 4.47 10.65 13.11
C THR A 53 4.05 11.21 14.46
N SER A 54 3.29 10.44 15.25
CA SER A 54 2.99 10.76 16.64
C SER A 54 2.64 9.51 17.44
N VAL A 55 2.73 9.63 18.77
CA VAL A 55 2.34 8.59 19.73
C VAL A 55 1.50 9.25 20.82
N ASP A 56 0.35 8.66 21.13
CA ASP A 56 -0.53 9.07 22.23
C ASP A 56 -0.93 7.84 23.05
N GLY A 57 -0.43 7.77 24.29
CA GLY A 57 -0.61 6.62 25.17
C GLY A 57 -0.10 5.32 24.54
N THR A 58 -1.01 4.38 24.28
CA THR A 58 -0.71 3.10 23.63
C THR A 58 -0.97 3.13 22.12
N MET A 59 -1.29 4.28 21.52
CA MET A 59 -1.60 4.40 20.10
C MET A 59 -0.51 5.19 19.36
N ALA A 60 -0.23 4.80 18.12
CA ALA A 60 0.70 5.47 17.23
C ALA A 60 0.02 5.86 15.91
N GLN A 61 0.27 7.08 15.44
CA GLN A 61 -0.12 7.50 14.10
C GLN A 61 0.98 7.14 13.11
N VAL A 62 0.59 6.49 12.02
CA VAL A 62 1.48 6.05 10.95
C VAL A 62 1.04 6.68 9.64
N GLU A 63 2.01 7.28 8.96
CA GLU A 63 1.88 7.74 7.58
C GLU A 63 2.67 6.80 6.68
N ALA A 64 2.04 6.34 5.60
CA ALA A 64 2.63 5.34 4.72
C ALA A 64 2.37 5.63 3.24
N VAL A 65 3.30 5.16 2.42
CA VAL A 65 3.19 5.08 0.97
C VAL A 65 3.14 3.61 0.60
N VAL A 66 2.09 3.20 -0.09
CA VAL A 66 1.87 1.82 -0.53
C VAL A 66 1.76 1.76 -2.05
N THR A 67 2.09 0.61 -2.63
CA THR A 67 1.82 0.30 -4.04
C THR A 67 0.64 -0.62 -4.17
N VAL A 68 -0.29 -0.25 -5.05
CA VAL A 68 -1.46 -1.05 -5.39
C VAL A 68 -1.31 -1.49 -6.85
N GLY A 69 -1.27 -2.80 -7.07
CA GLY A 69 -1.28 -3.37 -8.41
C GLY A 69 -2.70 -3.80 -8.76
N ASP A 70 -3.25 -3.28 -9.85
CA ASP A 70 -4.47 -3.83 -10.42
C ASP A 70 -4.10 -4.99 -11.36
N LEU A 71 -4.30 -6.21 -10.88
CA LEU A 71 -4.24 -7.44 -11.68
C LEU A 71 -5.65 -7.88 -12.09
N THR A 72 -6.54 -6.96 -12.45
CA THR A 72 -7.76 -7.33 -13.15
C THR A 72 -7.41 -7.76 -14.57
N GLN A 73 -7.39 -9.08 -14.80
CA GLN A 73 -8.01 -9.82 -15.92
C GLN A 73 -7.34 -11.21 -16.04
N LEU A 74 -7.92 -12.21 -15.36
CA LEU A 74 -7.86 -13.63 -15.75
C LEU A 74 -9.25 -14.09 -16.15
#